data_AF-A0A9Q2EKW0-F1
#
_entry.id   AF-A0A9Q2EKW0-F1
#
_cell.length_a   1.000
_cell.length_b   1.000
_cell.length_c   1.000
_cell.angle_alpha   90.00
_cell.angle_beta   90.00
_cell.angle_gamma   90.00
#
_symmetry.space_group_name_H-M   'P 1'
#
loop_
_entity.id
_entity.type
_entity.pdbx_description
1 polymer ?
#
loop_
_entity_poly.entity_id
_entity_poly.type
_entity_poly.pdbx_seq_one_letter_code
_entity_poly.pdbx_strand_id
1 'polypeptide(L)'
;MSNKPFFYQNPFPLSHDDTEYYLLTNEHVSIAEFDGQEVLKVEPEALTLLAQQAFHDAAFMLRPSHQKQVAAILNDPEASENDKYVALQFLRNSEIAAKGVLPTCQDTGTAIIMGKKGQRVWTGGGDEAALSQGVYNTYIEDNLRYSQNAALDMYKEVNTGTNLPAQIDLYSVDGDEYKFLCMAKGGGSANKTYLYQETKALITPAKLKNYLVEKMRTLGTAACPPYHIAFVIGGTSAEATLKTVKLASTRYYDALPTEGNEHGQAFRDVQLEQELLQEAQNLGLGAQFGGKYFAHDIRVIRLPRHGASCPIGMGVSCSADRNIKAKINRDGIWIEKLEHNPGQYIPESLRQQGEGNVVSINLNKPMNEILAQLSAHPVSTRLSLNGTIIVARDIAHAKLKELLDNGEALPQYVKDHPIYYAGPAKTPEGYASGSLGPTTAGRMDSYVDLLQSHGASMIMLAKGNRSQQVTDACHKHGGFYLGSIGGPAAVLAQNSIKSLECVAYPELGMEAIWKIEVENFPAFILVDDKGNDFFQQIQNKQCKGCSQR
;
A
#
# COMPACT_ATOMS: atom_id res chain seq x y z
N MET A 1 -38.31 11.32 29.42
CA MET A 1 -37.27 10.29 29.21
C MET A 1 -37.96 8.94 29.33
N SER A 2 -37.87 8.10 28.29
CA SER A 2 -38.45 6.76 28.29
C SER A 2 -37.41 5.80 28.86
N ASN A 3 -37.65 5.23 30.04
CA ASN A 3 -36.75 4.22 30.62
C ASN A 3 -36.91 2.90 29.85
N LYS A 4 -35.99 2.60 28.93
CA LYS A 4 -35.91 1.29 28.28
C LYS A 4 -35.21 0.28 29.22
N PRO A 5 -35.59 -1.02 29.23
CA PRO A 5 -34.84 -2.06 29.93
C PRO A 5 -33.39 -2.16 29.43
N PHE A 6 -32.50 -2.69 30.28
CA PHE A 6 -31.11 -2.95 29.89
C PHE A 6 -31.04 -4.00 28.78
N PHE A 7 -30.24 -3.71 27.75
CA PHE A 7 -29.95 -4.63 26.66
C PHE A 7 -28.49 -4.43 26.23
N TYR A 8 -27.68 -5.47 26.33
CA TYR A 8 -26.33 -5.47 25.78
C TYR A 8 -26.36 -6.00 24.35
N GLN A 9 -25.65 -5.30 23.46
CA GLN A 9 -25.37 -5.76 22.11
C GLN A 9 -23.89 -5.63 21.81
N ASN A 10 -23.31 -6.66 21.18
CA ASN A 10 -21.99 -6.54 20.58
C ASN A 10 -22.02 -5.43 19.49
N PRO A 11 -21.20 -4.38 19.59
CA PRO A 11 -21.17 -3.30 18.60
C PRO A 11 -20.77 -3.75 17.18
N PHE A 12 -20.02 -4.86 17.05
CA PHE A 12 -19.58 -5.42 15.77
C PHE A 12 -20.02 -6.89 15.66
N PRO A 13 -21.32 -7.16 15.46
CA PRO A 13 -21.83 -8.53 15.39
C PRO A 13 -21.47 -9.15 14.04
N LEU A 14 -20.37 -9.88 13.96
CA LEU A 14 -19.97 -10.59 12.74
C LEU A 14 -20.70 -11.93 12.63
N SER A 15 -21.15 -12.28 11.41
CA SER A 15 -21.62 -13.62 11.09
C SER A 15 -20.45 -14.63 11.07
N HIS A 16 -20.75 -15.88 10.68
CA HIS A 16 -19.76 -16.94 10.56
C HIS A 16 -18.57 -16.54 9.66
N ASP A 17 -17.36 -17.00 10.00
CA ASP A 17 -16.13 -16.74 9.26
C ASP A 17 -15.88 -17.86 8.25
N ASP A 18 -16.18 -17.61 6.97
CA ASP A 18 -16.02 -18.57 5.87
C ASP A 18 -14.57 -18.63 5.32
N THR A 19 -13.59 -18.10 6.05
CA THR A 19 -12.20 -18.09 5.61
C THR A 19 -11.64 -19.52 5.58
N GLU A 20 -10.98 -19.89 4.48
CA GLU A 20 -10.25 -21.16 4.39
C GLU A 20 -8.91 -21.07 5.12
N TYR A 21 -8.61 -22.06 5.95
CA TYR A 21 -7.35 -22.14 6.71
C TYR A 21 -6.62 -23.46 6.38
N TYR A 22 -5.29 -23.43 6.43
CA TYR A 22 -4.47 -24.64 6.51
C TYR A 22 -3.90 -24.81 7.93
N LEU A 23 -3.70 -26.06 8.35
CA LEU A 23 -3.04 -26.39 9.60
C LEU A 23 -1.53 -26.23 9.42
N LEU A 24 -0.90 -25.34 10.19
CA LEU A 24 0.55 -25.17 10.20
C LEU A 24 1.21 -26.28 11.00
N THR A 25 0.75 -26.50 12.23
CA THR A 25 1.19 -27.59 13.11
C THR A 25 0.16 -27.79 14.22
N ASN A 26 0.10 -29.01 14.78
CA ASN A 26 -0.66 -29.33 16.00
C ASN A 26 0.21 -29.37 17.26
N GLU A 27 1.50 -29.03 17.14
CA GLU A 27 2.42 -28.87 18.27
C GLU A 27 2.16 -27.57 19.04
N HIS A 28 2.77 -27.42 20.22
CA HIS A 28 2.73 -26.21 21.06
C HIS A 28 1.35 -25.81 21.63
N VAL A 29 0.36 -26.69 21.47
CA VAL A 29 -0.96 -26.56 22.09
C VAL A 29 -1.26 -27.79 22.95
N SER A 30 -1.92 -27.57 24.08
CA SER A 30 -2.44 -28.66 24.92
C SER A 30 -3.71 -28.21 25.65
N ILE A 31 -4.53 -29.18 26.06
CA ILE A 31 -5.70 -28.92 26.90
C ILE A 31 -5.38 -29.29 28.34
N ALA A 32 -5.68 -28.38 29.25
CA ALA A 32 -5.66 -28.61 30.69
C ALA A 32 -7.07 -28.36 31.26
N GLU A 33 -7.32 -28.89 32.45
CA GLU A 33 -8.54 -28.59 33.21
C GLU A 33 -8.20 -27.67 34.37
N PHE A 34 -8.99 -26.61 34.57
CA PHE A 34 -8.91 -25.72 35.71
C PHE A 34 -10.32 -25.39 36.20
N ASP A 35 -10.61 -25.68 37.47
CA ASP A 35 -11.93 -25.49 38.10
C ASP A 35 -13.08 -26.07 37.25
N GLY A 36 -12.89 -27.25 36.66
CA GLY A 36 -13.90 -27.93 35.84
C GLY A 36 -14.10 -27.33 34.44
N GLN A 37 -13.22 -26.42 34.00
CA GLN A 37 -13.23 -25.85 32.65
C GLN A 37 -12.01 -26.29 31.86
N GLU A 38 -12.21 -26.61 30.58
CA GLU A 38 -11.12 -26.82 29.64
C GLU A 38 -10.43 -25.49 29.31
N VAL A 39 -9.11 -25.48 29.48
CA VAL A 39 -8.22 -24.36 29.17
C VAL A 39 -7.27 -24.79 28.08
N LEU A 40 -7.21 -24.00 27.00
CA LEU A 40 -6.20 -24.13 25.97
C LEU A 40 -4.89 -23.52 26.46
N LYS A 41 -3.88 -24.35 26.69
CA LYS A 41 -2.51 -23.90 26.92
C LYS A 41 -1.79 -23.75 25.58
N VAL A 42 -1.19 -22.59 25.37
CA VAL A 42 -0.46 -22.23 24.15
C VAL A 42 0.97 -21.86 24.55
N GLU A 43 1.96 -22.57 24.03
CA GLU A 43 3.37 -22.24 24.29
C GLU A 43 3.76 -20.96 23.51
N PRO A 44 4.68 -20.11 24.03
CA PRO A 44 5.15 -18.93 23.31
C PRO A 44 5.65 -19.22 21.88
N GLU A 45 6.25 -20.39 21.66
CA GLU A 45 6.70 -20.89 20.37
C GLU A 45 5.57 -20.92 19.33
N ALA A 46 4.34 -21.21 19.73
CA ALA A 46 3.19 -21.17 18.84
C ALA A 46 2.92 -19.76 18.29
N LEU A 47 3.08 -18.74 19.13
CA LEU A 47 2.88 -17.34 18.73
C LEU A 47 3.99 -16.88 17.78
N THR A 48 5.24 -17.28 18.07
CA THR A 48 6.40 -17.03 17.22
C THR A 48 6.20 -17.66 15.83
N LEU A 49 5.87 -18.96 15.77
CA LEU A 49 5.64 -19.69 14.51
C LEU A 49 4.47 -19.10 13.72
N LEU A 50 3.36 -18.78 14.39
CA LEU A 50 2.19 -18.17 13.75
C LEU A 50 2.55 -16.83 13.12
N ALA A 51 3.21 -15.94 13.85
CA ALA A 51 3.60 -14.63 13.33
C ALA A 51 4.60 -14.78 12.19
N GLN A 52 5.61 -15.65 12.33
CA GLN A 52 6.63 -15.87 11.32
C GLN A 52 6.03 -16.33 9.99
N GLN A 53 5.17 -17.36 10.03
CA GLN A 53 4.51 -17.88 8.83
C GLN A 53 3.51 -16.86 8.24
N ALA A 54 2.73 -16.19 9.09
CA ALA A 54 1.74 -15.22 8.62
C ALA A 54 2.40 -14.05 7.86
N PHE A 55 3.53 -13.53 8.36
CA PHE A 55 4.24 -12.44 7.68
C PHE A 55 5.03 -12.91 6.46
N HIS A 56 5.53 -14.15 6.44
CA HIS A 56 6.09 -14.76 5.23
C HIS A 56 5.02 -14.83 4.15
N ASP A 57 3.90 -15.50 4.43
CA ASP A 57 2.81 -15.69 3.46
C ASP A 57 2.28 -14.35 2.95
N ALA A 58 2.05 -13.39 3.85
CA ALA A 58 1.57 -12.07 3.49
C ALA A 58 2.59 -11.25 2.67
N ALA A 59 3.90 -11.52 2.76
CA ALA A 59 4.91 -10.81 1.97
C ALA A 59 4.96 -11.29 0.51
N PHE A 60 4.73 -12.58 0.27
CA PHE A 60 4.91 -13.24 -1.02
C PHE A 60 3.61 -13.56 -1.75
N MET A 61 2.49 -13.67 -1.04
CA MET A 61 1.20 -14.08 -1.59
C MET A 61 0.10 -13.07 -1.26
N LEU A 62 -0.97 -13.12 -2.05
CA LEU A 62 -2.16 -12.28 -1.89
C LEU A 62 -3.41 -13.17 -1.89
N ARG A 63 -4.53 -12.64 -1.41
CA ARG A 63 -5.80 -13.38 -1.39
C ARG A 63 -6.27 -13.73 -2.81
N PRO A 64 -6.87 -14.92 -3.01
CA PRO A 64 -7.49 -15.28 -4.29
C PRO A 64 -8.55 -14.26 -4.76
N SER A 65 -9.31 -13.66 -3.84
CA SER A 65 -10.34 -12.68 -4.17
C SER A 65 -9.75 -11.36 -4.72
N HIS A 66 -8.60 -10.92 -4.21
CA HIS A 66 -7.87 -9.77 -4.75
C HIS A 66 -7.36 -10.08 -6.17
N GLN A 67 -6.69 -11.22 -6.35
CA GLN A 67 -6.14 -11.64 -7.65
C GLN A 67 -7.22 -11.76 -8.74
N LYS A 68 -8.39 -12.32 -8.38
CA LYS A 68 -9.53 -12.41 -9.30
C LYS A 68 -10.07 -11.05 -9.72
N GLN A 69 -10.10 -10.06 -8.81
CA GLN A 69 -10.50 -8.69 -9.16
C GLN A 69 -9.46 -7.99 -10.05
N VAL A 70 -8.17 -8.22 -9.84
CA VAL A 70 -7.11 -7.73 -10.74
C VAL A 70 -7.27 -8.37 -12.12
N ALA A 71 -7.48 -9.68 -12.19
CA ALA A 71 -7.65 -10.42 -13.44
C ALA A 71 -8.92 -10.02 -14.22
N ALA A 72 -10.00 -9.68 -13.52
CA ALA A 72 -11.23 -9.19 -14.14
C ALA A 72 -11.01 -7.93 -15.00
N ILE A 73 -10.03 -7.08 -14.64
CA ILE A 73 -9.66 -5.87 -15.40
C ILE A 73 -9.24 -6.22 -16.83
N LEU A 74 -8.54 -7.34 -17.02
CA LEU A 74 -8.01 -7.75 -18.33
C LEU A 74 -9.13 -8.05 -19.34
N ASN A 75 -10.32 -8.41 -18.86
CA ASN A 75 -11.45 -8.82 -19.68
C ASN A 75 -12.56 -7.76 -19.76
N ASP A 76 -12.47 -6.66 -19.00
CA ASP A 76 -13.48 -5.60 -19.06
C ASP A 76 -13.30 -4.75 -20.33
N PRO A 77 -14.28 -4.70 -21.25
CA PRO A 77 -14.20 -3.88 -22.44
C PRO A 77 -14.18 -2.37 -22.14
N GLU A 78 -14.61 -1.94 -20.96
CA GLU A 78 -14.57 -0.55 -20.52
C GLU A 78 -13.26 -0.18 -19.81
N ALA A 79 -12.39 -1.16 -19.51
CA ALA A 79 -11.05 -0.89 -18.98
C ALA A 79 -10.21 -0.17 -20.03
N SER A 80 -9.45 0.84 -19.61
CA SER A 80 -8.46 1.46 -20.49
C SER A 80 -7.32 0.48 -20.79
N GLU A 81 -6.58 0.69 -21.88
CA GLU A 81 -5.40 -0.11 -22.15
C GLU A 81 -4.32 0.04 -21.06
N ASN A 82 -4.27 1.20 -20.39
CA ASN A 82 -3.42 1.41 -19.22
C ASN A 82 -3.90 0.60 -18.01
N ASP A 83 -5.22 0.50 -17.76
CA ASP A 83 -5.78 -0.34 -16.70
C ASP A 83 -5.36 -1.80 -16.89
N LYS A 84 -5.52 -2.32 -18.12
CA LYS A 84 -5.15 -3.69 -18.46
C LYS A 84 -3.63 -3.92 -18.34
N TYR A 85 -2.83 -2.97 -18.81
CA TYR A 85 -1.37 -3.05 -18.72
C TYR A 85 -0.90 -3.10 -17.27
N VAL A 86 -1.42 -2.23 -16.40
CA VAL A 86 -1.08 -2.21 -14.96
C VAL A 86 -1.55 -3.49 -14.27
N ALA A 87 -2.78 -3.94 -14.54
CA ALA A 87 -3.29 -5.21 -13.99
C ALA A 87 -2.43 -6.42 -14.39
N LEU A 88 -1.98 -6.48 -15.65
CA LEU A 88 -1.09 -7.54 -16.13
C LEU A 88 0.26 -7.52 -15.39
N GLN A 89 0.84 -6.33 -15.13
CA GLN A 89 2.07 -6.23 -14.35
C GLN A 89 1.88 -6.67 -12.90
N PHE A 90 0.71 -6.42 -12.27
CA PHE A 90 0.42 -6.92 -10.93
C PHE A 90 0.32 -8.44 -10.85
N LEU A 91 -0.32 -9.07 -11.84
CA LEU A 91 -0.41 -10.53 -11.88
C LEU A 91 0.95 -11.18 -12.15
N ARG A 92 1.74 -10.64 -13.10
CA ARG A 92 3.13 -11.10 -13.34
C ARG A 92 3.99 -10.94 -12.09
N ASN A 93 3.87 -9.82 -11.40
CA ASN A 93 4.56 -9.58 -10.15
C ASN A 93 4.17 -10.59 -9.06
N SER A 94 2.88 -10.92 -8.97
CA SER A 94 2.39 -11.92 -8.03
C SER A 94 2.90 -13.32 -8.36
N GLU A 95 2.98 -13.69 -9.64
CA GLU A 95 3.56 -14.97 -10.10
C GLU A 95 5.05 -15.10 -9.73
N ILE A 96 5.79 -13.99 -9.80
CA ILE A 96 7.18 -13.95 -9.36
C ILE A 96 7.27 -14.06 -7.83
N ALA A 97 6.47 -13.27 -7.11
CA ALA A 97 6.53 -13.20 -5.66
C ALA A 97 6.12 -14.52 -4.97
N ALA A 98 5.12 -15.23 -5.51
CA ALA A 98 4.65 -16.51 -4.98
C ALA A 98 5.73 -17.62 -4.97
N LYS A 99 6.88 -17.40 -5.60
CA LYS A 99 8.05 -18.30 -5.53
C LYS A 99 8.84 -18.15 -4.22
N GLY A 100 8.50 -17.18 -3.36
CA GLY A 100 9.07 -17.02 -2.02
C GLY A 100 10.44 -16.33 -1.95
N VAL A 101 10.94 -15.75 -3.06
CA VAL A 101 12.29 -15.14 -3.11
C VAL A 101 12.23 -13.62 -3.09
N LEU A 102 11.46 -13.00 -4.00
CA LEU A 102 11.30 -11.55 -4.09
C LEU A 102 9.91 -11.16 -3.56
N PRO A 103 9.78 -10.31 -2.52
CA PRO A 103 8.47 -9.97 -1.98
C PRO A 103 7.65 -9.16 -2.98
N THR A 104 6.32 -9.23 -2.86
CA THR A 104 5.36 -8.54 -3.75
C THR A 104 5.65 -7.06 -3.95
N CYS A 105 6.17 -6.38 -2.93
CA CYS A 105 6.48 -4.95 -2.94
C CYS A 105 7.81 -4.70 -2.21
N GLN A 106 8.58 -3.68 -2.64
CA GLN A 106 9.81 -3.25 -1.96
C GLN A 106 9.53 -2.71 -0.56
N ASP A 107 8.37 -2.07 -0.38
CA ASP A 107 7.89 -1.69 0.94
C ASP A 107 7.18 -2.87 1.59
N THR A 108 7.94 -3.67 2.33
CA THR A 108 7.42 -4.83 3.08
C THR A 108 6.52 -4.42 4.25
N GLY A 109 6.48 -3.13 4.57
CA GLY A 109 5.47 -2.52 5.43
C GLY A 109 5.77 -2.64 6.91
N THR A 110 4.90 -2.02 7.70
CA THR A 110 4.89 -2.18 9.16
C THR A 110 4.14 -3.47 9.50
N ALA A 111 4.73 -4.29 10.36
CA ALA A 111 4.07 -5.47 10.90
C ALA A 111 3.03 -5.04 11.94
N ILE A 112 1.76 -5.35 11.69
CA ILE A 112 0.64 -5.06 12.59
C ILE A 112 -0.08 -6.37 12.92
N ILE A 113 -0.29 -6.65 14.20
CA ILE A 113 -0.96 -7.83 14.70
C ILE A 113 -2.13 -7.41 15.59
N MET A 114 -3.35 -7.77 15.18
CA MET A 114 -4.52 -7.68 16.05
C MET A 114 -4.85 -9.07 16.57
N GLY A 115 -4.60 -9.32 17.86
CA GLY A 115 -4.93 -10.56 18.54
C GLY A 115 -6.21 -10.45 19.36
N LYS A 116 -7.05 -11.49 19.37
CA LYS A 116 -8.22 -11.64 20.23
C LYS A 116 -8.05 -12.93 21.01
N LYS A 117 -7.66 -12.81 22.27
CA LYS A 117 -7.37 -13.91 23.18
C LYS A 117 -8.63 -14.31 23.94
N GLY A 118 -9.10 -15.53 23.68
CA GLY A 118 -10.18 -16.14 24.46
C GLY A 118 -9.83 -16.23 25.93
N GLN A 119 -10.82 -16.03 26.81
CA GLN A 119 -10.68 -16.12 28.27
C GLN A 119 -10.03 -17.44 28.72
N ARG A 120 -10.30 -18.54 28.02
CA ARG A 120 -9.77 -19.87 28.32
C ARG A 120 -8.49 -20.21 27.56
N VAL A 121 -7.77 -19.20 27.05
CA VAL A 121 -6.46 -19.38 26.41
C VAL A 121 -5.34 -18.85 27.29
N TRP A 122 -4.47 -19.74 27.73
CA TRP A 122 -3.35 -19.42 28.62
C TRP A 122 -2.01 -19.57 27.89
N THR A 123 -1.27 -18.47 27.79
CA THR A 123 0.03 -18.40 27.10
C THR A 123 1.23 -18.30 28.04
N GLY A 124 0.99 -18.13 29.35
CA GLY A 124 2.04 -17.78 30.30
C GLY A 124 2.47 -16.30 30.28
N GLY A 125 1.89 -15.48 29.40
CA GLY A 125 2.25 -14.06 29.22
C GLY A 125 3.41 -13.87 28.23
N GLY A 126 3.83 -12.62 28.02
CA GLY A 126 4.90 -12.30 27.06
C GLY A 126 4.48 -12.46 25.59
N ASP A 127 3.18 -12.49 25.30
CA ASP A 127 2.60 -12.69 23.97
C ASP A 127 3.22 -11.73 22.93
N GLU A 128 3.41 -10.45 23.30
CA GLU A 128 3.98 -9.42 22.43
C GLU A 128 5.44 -9.73 22.05
N ALA A 129 6.23 -10.29 22.99
CA ALA A 129 7.61 -10.64 22.76
C ALA A 129 7.73 -11.84 21.81
N ALA A 130 6.91 -12.88 22.02
CA ALA A 130 6.87 -14.05 21.14
C ALA A 130 6.40 -13.70 19.72
N LEU A 131 5.32 -12.91 19.60
CA LEU A 131 4.85 -12.40 18.30
C LEU A 131 5.91 -11.53 17.61
N SER A 132 6.60 -10.65 18.36
CA SER A 132 7.70 -9.83 17.83
C SER A 132 8.88 -10.68 17.38
N GLN A 133 9.18 -11.79 18.06
CA GLN A 133 10.22 -12.73 17.64
C GLN A 133 9.88 -13.37 16.30
N GLY A 134 8.62 -13.76 16.08
CA GLY A 134 8.17 -14.28 14.79
C GLY A 134 8.32 -13.26 13.65
N VAL A 135 7.92 -12.01 13.90
CA VAL A 135 8.14 -10.89 12.96
C VAL A 135 9.63 -10.72 12.68
N TYR A 136 10.46 -10.68 13.72
CA TYR A 136 11.91 -10.55 13.57
C TYR A 136 12.48 -11.67 12.69
N ASN A 137 12.14 -12.92 12.97
CA ASN A 137 12.62 -14.08 12.20
C ASN A 137 12.30 -13.92 10.71
N THR A 138 11.04 -13.63 10.34
CA THR A 138 10.66 -13.42 8.94
C THR A 138 11.51 -12.33 8.28
N TYR A 139 11.67 -11.17 8.93
CA TYR A 139 12.40 -10.05 8.33
C TYR A 139 13.92 -10.25 8.29
N ILE A 140 14.47 -11.14 9.12
CA ILE A 140 15.88 -11.52 9.09
C ILE A 140 16.13 -12.59 8.02
N GLU A 141 15.30 -13.63 7.97
CA GLU A 141 15.48 -14.81 7.12
C GLU A 141 15.06 -14.55 5.67
N ASP A 142 13.93 -13.87 5.44
CA ASP A 142 13.43 -13.58 4.10
C ASP A 142 14.04 -12.31 3.52
N ASN A 143 13.97 -12.14 2.19
CA ASN A 143 14.50 -10.97 1.48
C ASN A 143 13.59 -9.72 1.58
N LEU A 144 13.18 -9.38 2.81
CA LEU A 144 12.32 -8.24 3.12
C LEU A 144 13.12 -6.96 3.38
N ARG A 145 12.43 -5.88 3.80
CA ARG A 145 13.04 -4.57 4.06
C ARG A 145 12.81 -4.07 5.48
N TYR A 146 13.84 -3.48 6.08
CA TYR A 146 13.76 -2.77 7.36
C TYR A 146 13.31 -1.33 7.14
N SER A 147 12.09 -1.01 7.56
CA SER A 147 11.42 0.26 7.24
C SER A 147 11.01 1.07 8.47
N GLN A 148 11.42 0.65 9.68
CA GLN A 148 11.12 1.37 10.91
C GLN A 148 12.31 2.24 11.33
N ASN A 149 12.01 3.51 11.59
CA ASN A 149 12.95 4.49 12.10
C ASN A 149 12.63 4.73 13.59
N ALA A 150 13.62 4.50 14.45
CA ALA A 150 13.53 4.85 15.86
C ALA A 150 14.00 6.29 16.05
N ALA A 151 13.17 7.12 16.68
CA ALA A 151 13.53 8.46 17.10
C ALA A 151 14.46 8.39 18.33
N LEU A 152 15.71 8.83 18.18
CA LEU A 152 16.67 8.94 19.27
C LEU A 152 16.46 10.25 20.05
N ASP A 153 16.13 11.31 19.31
CA ASP A 153 15.62 12.58 19.81
C ASP A 153 14.58 13.13 18.80
N MET A 154 14.20 14.40 18.92
CA MET A 154 13.19 15.02 18.04
C MET A 154 13.56 15.00 16.55
N TYR A 155 14.86 15.05 16.23
CA TYR A 155 15.34 15.24 14.86
C TYR A 155 16.23 14.11 14.37
N LYS A 156 16.88 13.38 15.29
CA LYS A 156 17.79 12.28 14.96
C LYS A 156 17.07 10.95 15.01
N GLU A 157 17.16 10.23 13.91
CA GLU A 157 16.59 8.89 13.76
C GLU A 157 17.66 7.86 13.41
N VAL A 158 17.37 6.60 13.70
CA VAL A 158 18.15 5.44 13.23
C VAL A 158 17.20 4.35 12.73
N ASN A 159 17.56 3.68 11.64
CA ASN A 159 16.82 2.49 11.22
C ASN A 159 17.05 1.37 12.25
N THR A 160 16.00 0.66 12.66
CA THR A 160 16.13 -0.40 13.67
C THR A 160 16.84 -1.66 13.16
N GLY A 161 17.10 -1.76 11.85
CA GLY A 161 17.80 -2.87 11.22
C GLY A 161 17.03 -4.20 11.22
N THR A 162 15.77 -4.18 11.68
CA THR A 162 14.97 -5.40 11.96
C THR A 162 13.51 -5.27 11.55
N ASN A 163 13.08 -4.07 11.14
CA ASN A 163 11.67 -3.70 10.93
C ASN A 163 10.78 -3.77 12.19
N LEU A 164 11.36 -3.97 13.37
CA LEU A 164 10.67 -3.77 14.65
C LEU A 164 10.72 -2.29 15.06
N PRO A 165 9.82 -1.82 15.95
CA PRO A 165 8.75 -2.59 16.61
C PRO A 165 7.59 -2.92 15.67
N ALA A 166 6.92 -4.06 15.93
CA ALA A 166 5.60 -4.34 15.38
C ALA A 166 4.53 -3.58 16.19
N GLN A 167 3.41 -3.22 15.55
CA GLN A 167 2.21 -2.80 16.28
C GLN A 167 1.46 -4.05 16.73
N ILE A 168 1.30 -4.26 18.03
CA ILE A 168 0.63 -5.44 18.60
C ILE A 168 -0.51 -4.99 19.49
N ASP A 169 -1.74 -5.29 19.07
CA ASP A 169 -2.97 -4.97 19.79
C ASP A 169 -3.68 -6.27 20.21
N LEU A 170 -3.59 -6.62 21.50
CA LEU A 170 -4.18 -7.84 22.06
C LEU A 170 -5.45 -7.53 22.86
N TYR A 171 -6.57 -8.11 22.46
CA TYR A 171 -7.89 -7.93 23.06
C TYR A 171 -8.30 -9.17 23.85
N SER A 172 -8.86 -8.99 25.04
CA SER A 172 -9.54 -10.07 25.77
C SER A 172 -10.95 -10.27 25.22
N VAL A 173 -11.31 -11.52 24.92
CA VAL A 173 -12.64 -11.93 24.46
C VAL A 173 -13.06 -13.23 25.16
N ASP A 174 -14.33 -13.60 25.06
CA ASP A 174 -14.79 -14.90 25.52
C ASP A 174 -14.33 -16.03 24.57
N GLY A 175 -14.30 -17.26 25.08
CA GLY A 175 -14.01 -18.47 24.30
C GLY A 175 -12.65 -19.11 24.60
N ASP A 176 -12.31 -20.11 23.79
CA ASP A 176 -11.15 -21.01 23.92
C ASP A 176 -10.24 -21.00 22.68
N GLU A 177 -10.34 -19.95 21.87
CA GLU A 177 -9.46 -19.74 20.70
C GLU A 177 -8.70 -18.41 20.83
N TYR A 178 -7.49 -18.36 20.26
CA TYR A 178 -6.74 -17.12 20.06
C TYR A 178 -6.79 -16.76 18.58
N LYS A 179 -7.45 -15.66 18.22
CA LYS A 179 -7.66 -15.26 16.82
C LYS A 179 -6.80 -14.06 16.45
N PHE A 180 -6.27 -14.05 15.25
CA PHE A 180 -5.35 -13.02 14.79
C PHE A 180 -5.76 -12.47 13.42
N LEU A 181 -5.51 -11.19 13.22
CA LEU A 181 -5.35 -10.59 11.91
C LEU A 181 -3.95 -9.97 11.85
N CYS A 182 -3.08 -10.54 11.01
CA CYS A 182 -1.75 -10.02 10.74
C CYS A 182 -1.80 -9.18 9.45
N MET A 183 -1.16 -8.01 9.45
CA MET A 183 -1.16 -7.07 8.32
C MET A 183 0.25 -6.54 8.09
N ALA A 184 0.74 -6.63 6.85
CA ALA A 184 2.00 -6.01 6.42
C ALA A 184 1.70 -4.69 5.72
N LYS A 185 1.43 -3.63 6.50
CA LYS A 185 0.87 -2.37 5.97
C LYS A 185 1.96 -1.47 5.40
N GLY A 186 1.96 -1.28 4.08
CA GLY A 186 2.88 -0.34 3.43
C GLY A 186 2.65 1.11 3.87
N GLY A 187 3.73 1.88 4.03
CA GLY A 187 3.68 3.27 4.48
C GLY A 187 2.86 4.16 3.52
N GLY A 188 2.94 3.88 2.22
CA GLY A 188 2.19 4.62 1.21
C GLY A 188 0.66 4.55 1.39
N SER A 189 0.11 3.39 1.75
CA SER A 189 -1.33 3.23 2.02
C SER A 189 -1.68 3.61 3.45
N ALA A 190 -0.76 3.46 4.41
CA ALA A 190 -0.94 3.99 5.77
C ALA A 190 -1.14 5.52 5.75
N ASN A 191 -0.33 6.25 4.98
CA ASN A 191 -0.42 7.71 4.81
C ASN A 191 -1.70 8.17 4.08
N LYS A 192 -2.44 7.25 3.47
CA LYS A 192 -3.76 7.49 2.86
C LYS A 192 -4.90 7.07 3.78
N THR A 193 -4.68 7.17 5.09
CA THR A 193 -5.71 7.07 6.12
C THR A 193 -5.99 8.48 6.63
N TYR A 194 -7.23 8.94 6.48
CA TYR A 194 -7.64 10.30 6.80
C TYR A 194 -8.80 10.31 7.79
N LEU A 195 -8.80 11.31 8.67
CA LEU A 195 -9.87 11.61 9.61
C LEU A 195 -10.45 12.98 9.29
N TYR A 196 -11.77 13.07 9.27
CA TYR A 196 -12.53 14.30 9.08
C TYR A 196 -13.52 14.45 10.24
N GLN A 197 -13.52 15.63 10.88
CA GLN A 197 -14.44 15.93 11.97
C GLN A 197 -15.66 16.66 11.41
N GLU A 198 -16.74 15.91 11.20
CA GLU A 198 -17.96 16.40 10.57
C GLU A 198 -19.11 16.50 11.57
N THR A 199 -20.27 16.96 11.08
CA THR A 199 -21.48 17.14 11.90
C THR A 199 -22.68 16.38 11.33
N LYS A 200 -23.77 16.32 12.11
CA LYS A 200 -25.04 15.74 11.64
C LYS A 200 -25.58 16.41 10.36
N ALA A 201 -25.21 17.67 10.09
CA ALA A 201 -25.64 18.39 8.88
C ALA A 201 -25.16 17.72 7.57
N LEU A 202 -24.10 16.91 7.63
CA LEU A 202 -23.58 16.15 6.50
C LEU A 202 -24.39 14.88 6.22
N ILE A 203 -25.01 14.27 7.24
CA ILE A 203 -25.70 12.97 7.15
C ILE A 203 -27.09 13.13 6.54
N THR A 204 -27.10 13.40 5.24
CA THR A 204 -28.24 13.43 4.32
C THR A 204 -27.79 12.83 2.98
N PRO A 205 -28.66 12.11 2.23
CA PRO A 205 -28.27 11.47 0.98
C PRO A 205 -27.61 12.43 -0.03
N ALA A 206 -28.16 13.64 -0.18
CA ALA A 206 -27.67 14.64 -1.14
C ALA A 206 -26.26 15.18 -0.82
N LYS A 207 -25.85 15.22 0.46
CA LYS A 207 -24.57 15.80 0.87
C LYS A 207 -23.51 14.75 1.10
N LEU A 208 -23.85 13.65 1.78
CA LEU A 208 -22.87 12.65 2.20
C LEU A 208 -22.17 12.03 1.00
N LYS A 209 -22.92 11.56 -0.01
CA LYS A 209 -22.32 10.93 -1.20
C LYS A 209 -21.33 11.87 -1.88
N ASN A 210 -21.74 13.09 -2.19
CA ASN A 210 -20.90 14.08 -2.88
C ASN A 210 -19.64 14.41 -2.07
N TYR A 211 -19.78 14.57 -0.75
CA TYR A 211 -18.65 14.78 0.15
C TYR A 211 -17.67 13.60 0.12
N LEU A 212 -18.16 12.36 0.21
CA LEU A 212 -17.29 11.16 0.17
C LEU A 212 -16.59 11.03 -1.18
N VAL A 213 -17.24 11.36 -2.30
CA VAL A 213 -16.62 11.38 -3.64
C VAL A 213 -15.51 12.43 -3.74
N GLU A 214 -15.75 13.63 -3.20
CA GLU A 214 -14.74 14.68 -3.13
C GLU A 214 -13.51 14.21 -2.33
N LYS A 215 -13.72 13.60 -1.15
CA LYS A 215 -12.63 13.07 -0.34
C LYS A 215 -11.94 11.89 -1.02
N MET A 216 -12.68 10.98 -1.65
CA MET A 216 -12.12 9.86 -2.42
C MET A 216 -11.12 10.33 -3.47
N ARG A 217 -11.39 11.45 -4.15
CA ARG A 217 -10.48 12.04 -5.15
C ARG A 217 -9.13 12.46 -4.54
N THR A 218 -9.08 12.86 -3.27
CA THR A 218 -7.83 13.29 -2.60
C THR A 218 -6.85 12.15 -2.33
N LEU A 219 -7.31 10.89 -2.41
CA LEU A 219 -6.42 9.73 -2.39
C LEU A 219 -5.36 9.85 -3.49
N GLY A 220 -5.78 10.30 -4.68
CA GLY A 220 -4.94 10.34 -5.88
C GLY A 220 -4.43 8.95 -6.25
N THR A 221 -3.33 8.87 -6.98
CA THR A 221 -2.71 7.60 -7.40
C THR A 221 -1.49 7.23 -6.56
N ALA A 222 -1.20 8.02 -5.53
CA ALA A 222 -0.01 7.95 -4.68
C ALA A 222 0.13 6.68 -3.85
N ALA A 223 -0.93 5.89 -3.67
CA ALA A 223 -0.89 4.63 -2.91
C ALA A 223 -1.06 3.36 -3.76
N CYS A 224 -0.80 3.42 -5.08
CA CYS A 224 -0.90 2.26 -5.98
C CYS A 224 -2.35 1.70 -6.06
N PRO A 225 -3.28 2.39 -6.75
CA PRO A 225 -4.56 1.81 -7.15
C PRO A 225 -4.35 0.64 -8.16
N PRO A 226 -5.36 -0.24 -8.35
CA PRO A 226 -6.73 -0.12 -7.82
C PRO A 226 -6.84 -0.39 -6.30
N TYR A 227 -7.70 0.37 -5.63
CA TYR A 227 -7.84 0.34 -4.18
C TYR A 227 -8.95 -0.58 -3.67
N HIS A 228 -8.75 -1.16 -2.48
CA HIS A 228 -9.87 -1.51 -1.59
C HIS A 228 -10.13 -0.29 -0.71
N ILE A 229 -11.15 0.51 -1.03
CA ILE A 229 -11.44 1.76 -0.31
C ILE A 229 -12.36 1.47 0.87
N ALA A 230 -12.08 2.05 2.03
CA ALA A 230 -12.94 1.98 3.19
C ALA A 230 -13.35 3.37 3.66
N PHE A 231 -14.66 3.55 3.87
CA PHE A 231 -15.25 4.68 4.55
C PHE A 231 -15.91 4.23 5.85
N VAL A 232 -15.72 5.01 6.92
CA VAL A 232 -16.41 4.82 8.19
C VAL A 232 -17.10 6.10 8.58
N ILE A 233 -18.42 6.03 8.81
CA ILE A 233 -19.24 7.18 9.17
C ILE A 233 -19.72 7.03 10.61
N GLY A 234 -19.27 7.91 11.49
CA GLY A 234 -19.48 7.82 12.94
C GLY A 234 -18.35 7.08 13.65
N GLY A 235 -18.58 6.77 14.91
CA GLY A 235 -17.61 6.22 15.84
C GLY A 235 -17.74 6.85 17.22
N THR A 236 -17.31 6.12 18.23
CA THR A 236 -17.28 6.58 19.63
C THR A 236 -16.14 7.56 19.88
N SER A 237 -15.10 7.51 19.07
CA SER A 237 -13.94 8.41 19.09
C SER A 237 -13.21 8.39 17.75
N ALA A 238 -12.23 9.29 17.58
CA ALA A 238 -11.43 9.38 16.37
C ALA A 238 -10.64 8.09 16.09
N GLU A 239 -9.97 7.57 17.12
CA GLU A 239 -9.19 6.34 17.09
C GLU A 239 -10.05 5.11 16.85
N ALA A 240 -11.27 5.05 17.40
CA ALA A 240 -12.22 3.99 17.09
C ALA A 240 -12.63 4.02 15.61
N THR A 241 -12.96 5.20 15.07
CA THR A 241 -13.27 5.38 13.64
C THR A 241 -12.11 4.93 12.76
N LEU A 242 -10.88 5.39 13.03
CA LEU A 242 -9.71 5.04 12.21
C LEU A 242 -9.30 3.57 12.31
N LYS A 243 -9.44 2.95 13.50
CA LYS A 243 -9.28 1.50 13.65
C LYS A 243 -10.31 0.75 12.82
N THR A 244 -11.58 1.20 12.83
CA THR A 244 -12.61 0.58 11.99
C THR A 244 -12.29 0.76 10.50
N VAL A 245 -11.78 1.91 10.07
CA VAL A 245 -11.34 2.12 8.68
C VAL A 245 -10.25 1.13 8.31
N LYS A 246 -9.25 0.96 9.17
CA LYS A 246 -8.14 0.02 8.94
C LYS A 246 -8.67 -1.38 8.66
N LEU A 247 -9.50 -1.91 9.57
CA LEU A 247 -10.05 -3.26 9.49
C LEU A 247 -11.06 -3.42 8.34
N ALA A 248 -11.84 -2.38 8.03
CA ALA A 248 -12.71 -2.37 6.86
C ALA A 248 -11.92 -2.48 5.56
N SER A 249 -10.77 -1.79 5.46
CA SER A 249 -9.91 -1.84 4.27
C SER A 249 -9.27 -3.21 4.04
N THR A 250 -9.17 -4.04 5.08
CA THR A 250 -8.69 -5.43 5.00
C THR A 250 -9.82 -6.44 4.84
N ARG A 251 -11.06 -5.97 4.64
CA ARG A 251 -12.29 -6.79 4.56
C ARG A 251 -12.62 -7.60 5.81
N TYR A 252 -12.06 -7.21 6.96
CA TYR A 252 -12.31 -7.89 8.24
C TYR A 252 -13.80 -7.82 8.65
N TYR A 253 -14.48 -6.77 8.22
CA TYR A 253 -15.88 -6.48 8.56
C TYR A 253 -16.88 -6.84 7.45
N ASP A 254 -16.51 -7.67 6.48
CA ASP A 254 -17.40 -8.06 5.39
C ASP A 254 -18.64 -8.82 5.90
N ALA A 255 -18.51 -9.53 7.02
CA ALA A 255 -19.58 -10.30 7.66
C ALA A 255 -20.48 -9.47 8.62
N LEU A 256 -20.41 -8.13 8.61
CA LEU A 256 -21.33 -7.29 9.38
C LEU A 256 -22.76 -7.34 8.79
N PRO A 257 -23.80 -7.06 9.60
CA PRO A 257 -25.16 -6.87 9.09
C PRO A 257 -25.21 -5.71 8.10
N THR A 258 -26.23 -5.69 7.25
CA THR A 258 -26.43 -4.62 6.25
C THR A 258 -27.41 -3.55 6.70
N GLU A 259 -27.95 -3.67 7.91
CA GLU A 259 -28.87 -2.70 8.52
C GLU A 259 -28.50 -2.40 9.98
N GLY A 260 -28.76 -1.17 10.41
CA GLY A 260 -28.62 -0.77 11.80
C GLY A 260 -29.84 -1.15 12.63
N ASN A 261 -29.77 -0.90 13.94
CA ASN A 261 -30.91 -1.07 14.85
C ASN A 261 -30.89 0.03 15.93
N GLU A 262 -31.88 0.00 16.83
CA GLU A 262 -32.00 0.99 17.91
C GLU A 262 -30.95 0.84 19.04
N HIS A 263 -30.18 -0.25 19.04
CA HIS A 263 -29.14 -0.53 20.03
C HIS A 263 -27.74 -0.13 19.56
N GLY A 264 -27.61 0.34 18.32
CA GLY A 264 -26.39 0.95 17.81
C GLY A 264 -25.35 -0.04 17.27
N GLN A 265 -25.76 -1.20 16.74
CA GLN A 265 -24.84 -2.08 16.02
C GLN A 265 -24.20 -1.38 14.81
N ALA A 266 -22.93 -1.69 14.55
CA ALA A 266 -22.30 -1.37 13.28
C ALA A 266 -22.97 -2.15 12.14
N PHE A 267 -23.09 -1.52 10.98
CA PHE A 267 -23.57 -2.18 9.78
C PHE A 267 -22.83 -1.70 8.53
N ARG A 268 -22.88 -2.53 7.50
CA ARG A 268 -22.27 -2.31 6.20
C ARG A 268 -23.31 -1.75 5.22
N ASP A 269 -23.07 -0.56 4.69
CA ASP A 269 -24.00 0.12 3.79
C ASP A 269 -23.71 -0.26 2.33
N VAL A 270 -24.28 -1.40 1.91
CA VAL A 270 -24.03 -2.00 0.58
C VAL A 270 -24.53 -1.14 -0.57
N GLN A 271 -25.55 -0.31 -0.35
CA GLN A 271 -26.04 0.62 -1.35
C GLN A 271 -25.01 1.72 -1.60
N LEU A 272 -24.52 2.37 -0.54
CA LEU A 272 -23.53 3.42 -0.68
C LEU A 272 -22.17 2.89 -1.18
N GLU A 273 -21.82 1.64 -0.87
CA GLU A 273 -20.66 0.95 -1.46
C GLU A 273 -20.74 0.92 -3.00
N GLN A 274 -21.89 0.51 -3.55
CA GLN A 274 -22.10 0.44 -5.01
C GLN A 274 -22.12 1.82 -5.65
N GLU A 275 -22.83 2.78 -5.04
CA GLU A 275 -22.88 4.15 -5.53
C GLU A 275 -21.49 4.79 -5.58
N LEU A 276 -20.68 4.63 -4.53
CA LEU A 276 -19.33 5.18 -4.51
C LEU A 276 -18.39 4.44 -5.46
N LEU A 277 -18.56 3.13 -5.68
CA LEU A 277 -17.74 2.39 -6.65
C LEU A 277 -17.98 2.91 -8.07
N GLN A 278 -19.24 3.19 -8.42
CA GLN A 278 -19.58 3.80 -9.70
C GLN A 278 -18.93 5.19 -9.85
N GLU A 279 -18.95 6.01 -8.78
CA GLU A 279 -18.29 7.31 -8.81
C GLU A 279 -16.77 7.17 -8.91
N ALA A 280 -16.16 6.18 -8.24
CA ALA A 280 -14.73 5.87 -8.35
C ALA A 280 -14.33 5.53 -9.79
N GLN A 281 -15.18 4.77 -10.50
CA GLN A 281 -15.00 4.45 -11.92
C GLN A 281 -15.10 5.70 -12.81
N ASN A 282 -15.96 6.64 -12.45
CA ASN A 282 -16.15 7.90 -13.16
C ASN A 282 -15.04 8.95 -12.85
N LEU A 283 -14.20 8.73 -11.83
CA LEU A 283 -13.07 9.61 -11.51
C LEU A 283 -12.00 9.62 -12.58
N GLY A 284 -11.99 8.69 -13.52
CA GLY A 284 -11.09 8.67 -14.68
C GLY A 284 -9.60 8.53 -14.35
N LEU A 285 -9.24 8.41 -13.06
CA LEU A 285 -7.87 8.21 -12.59
C LEU A 285 -7.35 6.81 -12.91
N GLY A 286 -8.25 5.83 -13.02
CA GLY A 286 -7.95 4.43 -13.34
C GLY A 286 -6.96 3.77 -12.39
N ALA A 287 -6.42 2.64 -12.85
CA ALA A 287 -5.29 1.97 -12.26
C ALA A 287 -4.02 2.77 -12.60
N GLN A 288 -3.80 3.84 -11.84
CA GLN A 288 -2.62 4.73 -11.85
C GLN A 288 -2.52 5.71 -13.02
N PHE A 289 -2.83 5.28 -14.23
CA PHE A 289 -2.54 6.04 -15.46
C PHE A 289 -3.78 6.28 -16.33
N GLY A 290 -4.90 6.63 -15.68
CA GLY A 290 -6.14 6.98 -16.36
C GLY A 290 -6.96 5.76 -16.78
N GLY A 291 -8.26 5.80 -16.52
CA GLY A 291 -9.17 4.68 -16.80
C GLY A 291 -10.28 4.53 -15.75
N LYS A 292 -10.85 3.34 -15.73
CA LYS A 292 -12.00 2.95 -14.90
C LYS A 292 -11.58 2.44 -13.52
N TYR A 293 -10.45 1.74 -13.44
CA TYR A 293 -10.12 0.92 -12.27
C TYR A 293 -9.36 1.67 -11.16
N PHE A 294 -9.96 2.75 -10.65
CA PHE A 294 -9.43 3.45 -9.46
C PHE A 294 -9.59 2.62 -8.18
N ALA A 295 -10.69 1.88 -8.08
CA ALA A 295 -11.01 1.00 -6.96
C ALA A 295 -11.35 -0.40 -7.47
N HIS A 296 -10.87 -1.43 -6.77
CA HIS A 296 -11.39 -2.79 -6.89
C HIS A 296 -12.81 -2.87 -6.31
N ASP A 297 -13.00 -2.32 -5.11
CA ASP A 297 -14.26 -2.22 -4.42
C ASP A 297 -14.22 -1.21 -3.27
N ILE A 298 -15.39 -0.99 -2.66
CA ILE A 298 -15.58 -0.07 -1.54
C ILE A 298 -16.24 -0.81 -0.38
N ARG A 299 -15.84 -0.44 0.84
CA ARG A 299 -16.52 -0.79 2.09
C ARG A 299 -17.01 0.46 2.79
N VAL A 300 -18.27 0.47 3.21
CA VAL A 300 -18.86 1.58 3.94
C VAL A 300 -19.44 1.05 5.24
N ILE A 301 -18.83 1.44 6.38
CA ILE A 301 -19.31 1.04 7.70
C ILE A 301 -19.95 2.23 8.41
N ARG A 302 -21.19 2.07 8.84
CA ARG A 302 -21.90 3.05 9.65
C ARG A 302 -21.85 2.63 11.11
N LEU A 303 -21.36 3.53 11.97
CA LEU A 303 -21.23 3.32 13.42
C LEU A 303 -22.19 4.20 14.23
N PRO A 304 -22.50 3.86 15.49
CA PRO A 304 -23.11 4.83 16.41
C PRO A 304 -22.19 6.05 16.60
N ARG A 305 -22.75 7.16 17.10
CA ARG A 305 -22.00 8.40 17.36
C ARG A 305 -22.60 9.15 18.54
N HIS A 306 -21.77 9.90 19.25
CA HIS A 306 -22.26 10.89 20.20
C HIS A 306 -23.11 11.96 19.48
N GLY A 307 -24.14 12.51 20.15
CA GLY A 307 -25.07 13.46 19.54
C GLY A 307 -24.40 14.66 18.86
N ALA A 308 -23.33 15.17 19.49
CA ALA A 308 -22.55 16.33 19.04
C ALA A 308 -21.41 16.00 18.07
N SER A 309 -21.17 14.73 17.74
CA SER A 309 -19.98 14.31 16.98
C SER A 309 -20.36 13.53 15.73
N CYS A 310 -19.56 13.63 14.68
CA CYS A 310 -19.65 12.78 13.50
C CYS A 310 -18.26 12.59 12.86
N PRO A 311 -17.35 11.82 13.48
CA PRO A 311 -16.08 11.51 12.85
C PRO A 311 -16.32 10.69 11.57
N ILE A 312 -15.62 11.03 10.51
CA ILE A 312 -15.59 10.26 9.25
C ILE A 312 -14.16 9.87 8.95
N GLY A 313 -13.95 8.58 8.73
CA GLY A 313 -12.66 8.04 8.35
C GLY A 313 -12.68 7.54 6.91
N MET A 314 -11.55 7.71 6.22
CA MET A 314 -11.30 7.15 4.89
C MET A 314 -9.93 6.47 4.88
N GLY A 315 -9.82 5.31 4.24
CA GLY A 315 -8.57 4.60 4.09
C GLY A 315 -8.58 3.65 2.91
N VAL A 316 -7.42 3.08 2.58
CA VAL A 316 -7.29 2.13 1.47
C VAL A 316 -6.41 0.94 1.83
N SER A 317 -6.69 -0.22 1.24
CA SER A 317 -5.65 -1.20 0.92
C SER A 317 -5.14 -0.96 -0.50
N CYS A 318 -3.83 -1.04 -0.67
CA CYS A 318 -3.16 -0.82 -1.96
C CYS A 318 -3.01 -2.13 -2.73
N SER A 319 -2.37 -2.10 -3.91
CA SER A 319 -2.04 -3.30 -4.69
C SER A 319 -1.23 -4.35 -3.90
N ALA A 320 -0.48 -3.94 -2.88
CA ALA A 320 0.10 -4.88 -1.91
C ALA A 320 -0.93 -5.15 -0.80
N ASP A 321 -2.02 -5.86 -1.14
CA ASP A 321 -3.13 -6.18 -0.24
C ASP A 321 -2.76 -7.31 0.75
N ARG A 322 -1.87 -6.99 1.68
CA ARG A 322 -1.21 -7.97 2.54
C ARG A 322 -1.81 -8.01 3.93
N ASN A 323 -2.79 -8.89 4.10
CA ASN A 323 -3.35 -9.24 5.39
C ASN A 323 -3.79 -10.70 5.40
N ILE A 324 -3.65 -11.34 6.56
CA ILE A 324 -3.86 -12.77 6.71
C ILE A 324 -4.47 -13.04 8.09
N LYS A 325 -5.56 -13.80 8.13
CA LYS A 325 -6.14 -14.29 9.39
C LYS A 325 -5.35 -15.50 9.87
N ALA A 326 -5.30 -15.66 11.18
CA ALA A 326 -4.78 -16.86 11.80
C ALA A 326 -5.54 -17.17 13.08
N LYS A 327 -5.48 -18.41 13.57
CA LYS A 327 -6.05 -18.79 14.86
C LYS A 327 -5.28 -19.93 15.50
N ILE A 328 -5.31 -19.98 16.83
CA ILE A 328 -4.82 -21.09 17.63
C ILE A 328 -6.02 -21.66 18.39
N ASN A 329 -6.24 -22.96 18.28
CA ASN A 329 -7.28 -23.68 19.00
C ASN A 329 -6.75 -25.05 19.46
N ARG A 330 -7.64 -25.91 19.98
CA ARG A 330 -7.27 -27.23 20.50
C ARG A 330 -6.62 -28.16 19.46
N ASP A 331 -6.87 -27.91 18.18
CA ASP A 331 -6.38 -28.76 17.09
C ASP A 331 -5.04 -28.26 16.52
N GLY A 332 -4.60 -27.05 16.89
CA GLY A 332 -3.31 -26.50 16.49
C GLY A 332 -3.35 -25.03 16.07
N ILE A 333 -2.35 -24.68 15.27
CA ILE A 333 -2.11 -23.35 14.72
C ILE A 333 -2.58 -23.33 13.26
N TRP A 334 -3.45 -22.40 12.92
CA TRP A 334 -4.11 -22.31 11.62
C TRP A 334 -3.83 -20.96 10.97
N ILE A 335 -3.49 -20.99 9.68
CA ILE A 335 -3.18 -19.80 8.88
C ILE A 335 -4.15 -19.74 7.68
N GLU A 336 -4.67 -18.55 7.36
CA GLU A 336 -5.52 -18.34 6.20
C GLU A 336 -4.78 -18.75 4.91
N LYS A 337 -5.47 -19.48 4.04
CA LYS A 337 -4.92 -19.94 2.77
C LYS A 337 -4.90 -18.80 1.74
N LEU A 338 -3.71 -18.39 1.32
CA LEU A 338 -3.51 -17.43 0.22
C LEU A 338 -3.31 -18.14 -1.12
N GLU A 339 -3.19 -17.38 -2.21
CA GLU A 339 -2.97 -17.92 -3.55
C GLU A 339 -1.49 -18.25 -3.80
N HIS A 340 -1.17 -19.54 -3.99
CA HIS A 340 0.18 -20.02 -4.31
C HIS A 340 0.48 -20.07 -5.81
N ASN A 341 -0.53 -20.07 -6.69
CA ASN A 341 -0.35 -20.12 -8.14
C ASN A 341 -1.10 -18.97 -8.84
N PRO A 342 -0.75 -17.69 -8.57
CA PRO A 342 -1.48 -16.56 -9.14
C PRO A 342 -1.31 -16.42 -10.66
N GLY A 343 -0.30 -17.05 -11.26
CA GLY A 343 -0.12 -17.10 -12.71
C GLY A 343 -1.34 -17.70 -13.44
N GLN A 344 -2.12 -18.58 -12.78
CA GLN A 344 -3.34 -19.16 -13.36
C GLN A 344 -4.38 -18.10 -13.79
N TYR A 345 -4.31 -16.90 -13.23
CA TYR A 345 -5.21 -15.79 -13.56
C TYR A 345 -4.76 -14.97 -14.78
N ILE A 346 -3.58 -15.24 -15.34
CA ILE A 346 -3.07 -14.60 -16.56
C ILE A 346 -3.49 -15.44 -17.78
N PRO A 347 -4.34 -14.90 -18.68
CA PRO A 347 -4.69 -15.57 -19.93
C PRO A 347 -3.45 -15.92 -20.76
N GLU A 348 -3.45 -17.09 -21.40
CA GLU A 348 -2.31 -17.59 -22.18
C GLU A 348 -1.83 -16.59 -23.25
N SER A 349 -2.77 -15.92 -23.93
CA SER A 349 -2.47 -14.90 -24.95
C SER A 349 -1.66 -13.71 -24.40
N LEU A 350 -1.82 -13.37 -23.11
CA LEU A 350 -1.15 -12.25 -22.45
C LEU A 350 0.18 -12.66 -21.78
N ARG A 351 0.44 -13.96 -21.63
CA ARG A 351 1.72 -14.46 -21.14
C ARG A 351 2.86 -14.18 -22.11
N GLN A 352 2.58 -14.27 -23.41
CA GLN A 352 3.56 -14.02 -24.48
C GLN A 352 3.50 -12.59 -25.04
N GLN A 353 2.60 -11.75 -24.53
CA GLN A 353 2.47 -10.39 -25.03
C GLN A 353 3.66 -9.52 -24.61
N GLY A 354 4.35 -8.97 -25.61
CA GLY A 354 5.41 -7.97 -25.44
C GLY A 354 4.87 -6.62 -24.97
N GLU A 355 5.75 -5.64 -24.77
CA GLU A 355 5.36 -4.35 -24.17
C GLU A 355 4.44 -3.51 -25.06
N GLY A 356 4.31 -3.79 -26.36
CA GLY A 356 3.54 -3.00 -27.32
C GLY A 356 4.30 -1.75 -27.79
N ASN A 357 3.59 -0.71 -28.27
CA ASN A 357 4.24 0.53 -28.72
C ASN A 357 4.81 1.31 -27.51
N VAL A 358 6.13 1.40 -27.42
CA VAL A 358 6.87 2.13 -26.38
C VAL A 358 7.97 2.97 -27.03
N VAL A 359 8.24 4.15 -26.46
CA VAL A 359 9.40 4.96 -26.87
C VAL A 359 10.60 4.53 -26.04
N SER A 360 11.64 4.02 -26.70
CA SER A 360 12.90 3.68 -26.03
C SER A 360 13.73 4.93 -25.77
N ILE A 361 14.14 5.11 -24.51
CA ILE A 361 15.01 6.22 -24.06
C ILE A 361 16.33 5.62 -23.57
N ASN A 362 17.43 6.03 -24.20
CA ASN A 362 18.77 5.68 -23.73
C ASN A 362 19.24 6.75 -22.73
N LEU A 363 19.36 6.35 -21.46
CA LEU A 363 19.76 7.17 -20.32
C LEU A 363 21.28 7.35 -20.22
N ASN A 364 22.07 6.61 -21.00
CA ASN A 364 23.53 6.74 -21.04
C ASN A 364 24.00 7.79 -22.04
N LYS A 365 23.22 8.86 -22.18
CA LYS A 365 23.51 10.04 -23.01
C LYS A 365 23.66 11.28 -22.12
N PRO A 366 24.28 12.36 -22.61
CA PRO A 366 24.25 13.64 -21.92
C PRO A 366 22.81 14.07 -21.57
N MET A 367 22.60 14.60 -20.36
CA MET A 367 21.26 14.94 -19.84
C MET A 367 20.46 15.83 -20.81
N ASN A 368 21.11 16.81 -21.44
CA ASN A 368 20.48 17.70 -22.42
C ASN A 368 19.94 16.96 -23.66
N GLU A 369 20.60 15.89 -24.11
CA GLU A 369 20.09 15.05 -25.21
C GLU A 369 18.87 14.23 -24.78
N ILE A 370 18.88 13.70 -23.54
CA ILE A 370 17.75 12.94 -22.98
C ILE A 370 16.53 13.87 -22.86
N LEU A 371 16.71 15.07 -22.31
CA LEU A 371 15.65 16.08 -22.18
C LEU A 371 15.09 16.49 -23.55
N ALA A 372 15.94 16.69 -24.55
CA ALA A 372 15.50 17.01 -25.90
C ALA A 372 14.65 15.88 -26.52
N GLN A 373 15.03 14.62 -26.29
CA GLN A 373 14.24 13.48 -26.73
C GLN A 373 12.88 13.41 -26.01
N LEU A 374 12.85 13.60 -24.69
CA LEU A 374 11.60 13.61 -23.92
C LEU A 374 10.68 14.76 -24.34
N SER A 375 11.22 15.93 -24.66
CA SER A 375 10.46 17.11 -25.08
C SER A 375 9.69 16.91 -26.40
N ALA A 376 10.11 15.95 -27.24
CA ALA A 376 9.42 15.60 -28.48
C ALA A 376 8.09 14.85 -28.26
N HIS A 377 7.79 14.46 -27.01
CA HIS A 377 6.63 13.63 -26.68
C HIS A 377 5.70 14.33 -25.67
N PRO A 378 4.37 14.15 -25.81
CA PRO A 378 3.42 14.69 -24.85
C PRO A 378 3.38 13.89 -23.55
N VAL A 379 2.78 14.47 -22.51
CA VAL A 379 2.33 13.71 -21.33
C VAL A 379 1.43 12.55 -21.76
N SER A 380 1.34 11.51 -20.93
CA SER A 380 0.77 10.18 -21.22
C SER A 380 1.58 9.26 -22.12
N THR A 381 2.70 9.70 -22.70
CA THR A 381 3.56 8.83 -23.52
C THR A 381 4.20 7.75 -22.66
N ARG A 382 4.12 6.50 -23.11
CA ARG A 382 4.76 5.35 -22.47
C ARG A 382 6.19 5.17 -22.98
N LEU A 383 7.11 5.00 -22.03
CA LEU A 383 8.55 4.92 -22.22
C LEU A 383 9.09 3.56 -21.79
N SER A 384 10.20 3.17 -22.39
CA SER A 384 11.06 2.06 -22.00
C SER A 384 12.47 2.59 -21.79
N LEU A 385 12.90 2.71 -20.52
CA LEU A 385 14.15 3.36 -20.15
C LEU A 385 15.29 2.34 -20.06
N ASN A 386 16.46 2.71 -20.60
CA ASN A 386 17.65 1.85 -20.65
C ASN A 386 18.90 2.65 -20.24
N GLY A 387 19.63 2.19 -19.23
CA GLY A 387 20.88 2.80 -18.76
C GLY A 387 20.88 3.13 -17.26
N THR A 388 21.75 4.06 -16.87
CA THR A 388 22.01 4.41 -15.46
C THR A 388 20.89 5.27 -14.87
N ILE A 389 20.50 4.95 -13.63
CA ILE A 389 19.60 5.75 -12.80
C ILE A 389 20.19 5.89 -11.39
N ILE A 390 20.05 7.07 -10.78
CA ILE A 390 20.37 7.29 -9.37
C ILE A 390 19.11 7.11 -8.54
N VAL A 391 19.19 6.34 -7.46
CA VAL A 391 18.09 6.11 -6.53
C VAL A 391 18.31 6.96 -5.28
N ALA A 392 17.35 7.82 -4.95
CA ALA A 392 17.39 8.63 -3.74
C ALA A 392 15.97 8.96 -3.29
N ARG A 393 15.73 9.01 -1.97
CA ARG A 393 14.40 9.32 -1.41
C ARG A 393 14.51 10.22 -0.18
N ASP A 394 13.50 10.23 0.67
CA ASP A 394 13.24 11.16 1.77
C ASP A 394 14.50 11.69 2.48
N ILE A 395 15.27 10.82 3.18
CA ILE A 395 16.47 11.26 3.94
C ILE A 395 17.61 11.68 3.01
N ALA A 396 17.82 10.98 1.90
CA ALA A 396 18.83 11.35 0.92
C ALA A 396 18.57 12.73 0.29
N HIS A 397 17.31 13.09 0.02
CA HIS A 397 16.94 14.43 -0.46
C HIS A 397 17.19 15.50 0.61
N ALA A 398 16.90 15.20 1.88
CA ALA A 398 17.25 16.08 2.98
C ALA A 398 18.76 16.32 3.07
N LYS A 399 19.58 15.27 2.87
CA LYS A 399 21.04 15.38 2.80
C LYS A 399 21.53 16.21 1.61
N LEU A 400 20.95 16.03 0.42
CA LEU A 400 21.27 16.86 -0.75
C LEU A 400 20.90 18.34 -0.52
N LYS A 401 19.79 18.61 0.17
CA LYS A 401 19.43 19.97 0.57
C LYS A 401 20.40 20.54 1.60
N GLU A 402 20.81 19.75 2.59
CA GLU A 402 21.79 20.16 3.61
C GLU A 402 23.12 20.61 2.98
N LEU A 403 23.61 19.91 1.95
CA LEU A 403 24.77 20.35 1.18
C LEU A 403 24.59 21.76 0.61
N LEU A 404 23.44 22.02 -0.04
CA LEU A 404 23.13 23.33 -0.61
C LEU A 404 22.99 24.42 0.46
N ASP A 405 22.33 24.11 1.58
CA ASP A 405 22.18 25.04 2.70
C ASP A 405 23.54 25.44 3.31
N ASN A 406 24.52 24.52 3.28
CA ASN A 406 25.90 24.75 3.72
C ASN A 406 26.79 25.42 2.65
N GLY A 407 26.24 25.73 1.46
CA GLY A 407 26.99 26.29 0.34
C GLY A 407 27.90 25.29 -0.39
N GLU A 408 27.69 23.99 -0.17
CA GLU A 408 28.42 22.91 -0.85
C GLU A 408 27.79 22.59 -2.21
N ALA A 409 28.60 22.04 -3.13
CA ALA A 409 28.12 21.64 -4.44
C ALA A 409 27.38 20.29 -4.38
N LEU A 410 26.29 20.16 -5.13
CA LEU A 410 25.65 18.86 -5.33
C LEU A 410 26.59 17.86 -6.03
N PRO A 411 26.58 16.58 -5.64
CA PRO A 411 27.36 15.53 -6.31
C PRO A 411 27.05 15.46 -7.82
N GLN A 412 28.06 15.17 -8.63
CA GLN A 412 27.88 15.19 -10.10
C GLN A 412 26.88 14.13 -10.59
N TYR A 413 26.83 12.96 -9.95
CA TYR A 413 25.94 11.86 -10.34
C TYR A 413 24.44 12.22 -10.26
N VAL A 414 24.02 13.16 -9.40
CA VAL A 414 22.60 13.60 -9.34
C VAL A 414 22.22 14.60 -10.44
N LYS A 415 23.21 15.10 -11.18
CA LYS A 415 23.05 15.99 -12.34
C LYS A 415 23.12 15.21 -13.66
N ASP A 416 23.97 14.20 -13.70
CA ASP A 416 24.23 13.42 -14.92
C ASP A 416 23.13 12.37 -15.21
N HIS A 417 22.37 11.95 -14.20
CA HIS A 417 21.41 10.85 -14.31
C HIS A 417 20.03 11.20 -13.76
N PRO A 418 18.95 10.54 -14.24
CA PRO A 418 17.64 10.64 -13.63
C PRO A 418 17.64 10.20 -12.16
N ILE A 419 16.78 10.81 -11.34
CA ILE A 419 16.61 10.45 -9.93
C ILE A 419 15.33 9.64 -9.75
N TYR A 420 15.49 8.35 -9.41
CA TYR A 420 14.43 7.43 -9.06
C TYR A 420 14.16 7.43 -7.56
N TYR A 421 12.94 7.78 -7.18
CA TYR A 421 12.55 7.75 -5.79
C TYR A 421 12.14 6.34 -5.41
N ALA A 422 13.04 5.59 -4.78
CA ALA A 422 12.79 4.24 -4.33
C ALA A 422 13.72 3.87 -3.15
N GLY A 423 13.46 2.71 -2.55
CA GLY A 423 14.32 2.12 -1.53
C GLY A 423 14.21 0.59 -1.61
N PRO A 424 15.31 -0.13 -1.91
CA PRO A 424 15.27 -1.57 -2.19
C PRO A 424 14.93 -2.40 -0.96
N ALA A 425 14.30 -3.55 -1.17
CA ALA A 425 14.34 -4.66 -0.21
C ALA A 425 15.72 -5.35 -0.23
N LYS A 426 15.99 -6.25 0.73
CA LYS A 426 17.24 -7.03 0.73
C LYS A 426 17.41 -7.79 -0.59
N THR A 427 18.64 -7.82 -1.11
CA THR A 427 18.97 -8.54 -2.34
C THR A 427 19.15 -10.03 -2.04
N PRO A 428 18.36 -10.93 -2.66
CA PRO A 428 18.58 -12.37 -2.54
C PRO A 428 19.93 -12.79 -3.12
N GLU A 429 20.50 -13.88 -2.59
CA GLU A 429 21.73 -14.46 -3.15
C GLU A 429 21.53 -14.85 -4.63
N GLY A 430 22.47 -14.44 -5.49
CA GLY A 430 22.41 -14.70 -6.93
C GLY A 430 21.49 -13.76 -7.73
N TYR A 431 20.85 -12.76 -7.10
CA TYR A 431 20.02 -11.76 -7.77
C TYR A 431 20.77 -10.43 -7.91
N ALA A 432 20.44 -9.67 -8.96
CA ALA A 432 21.00 -8.32 -9.17
C ALA A 432 20.45 -7.29 -8.17
N SER A 433 19.21 -7.49 -7.70
CA SER A 433 18.51 -6.58 -6.79
C SER A 433 17.41 -7.33 -6.03
N GLY A 434 17.10 -6.87 -4.82
CA GLY A 434 15.82 -7.18 -4.18
C GLY A 434 14.65 -6.47 -4.86
N SER A 435 13.43 -6.73 -4.41
CA SER A 435 12.25 -6.00 -4.91
C SER A 435 12.47 -4.48 -4.81
N LEU A 436 12.31 -3.75 -5.93
CA LEU A 436 12.64 -2.33 -6.03
C LEU A 436 11.64 -1.56 -6.91
N GLY A 437 10.44 -1.32 -6.36
CA GLY A 437 9.43 -0.44 -6.95
C GLY A 437 9.55 1.01 -6.50
N PRO A 438 8.79 1.93 -7.14
CA PRO A 438 8.84 3.37 -6.83
C PRO A 438 8.20 3.68 -5.46
N THR A 439 8.66 4.77 -4.84
CA THR A 439 7.99 5.43 -3.71
C THR A 439 7.18 6.64 -4.17
N THR A 440 6.31 7.16 -3.30
CA THR A 440 5.40 8.27 -3.62
C THR A 440 6.17 9.56 -3.91
N ALA A 441 5.96 10.11 -5.11
CA ALA A 441 6.67 11.28 -5.60
C ALA A 441 6.39 12.55 -4.80
N GLY A 442 5.13 12.73 -4.39
CA GLY A 442 4.64 13.92 -3.68
C GLY A 442 5.43 14.32 -2.43
N ARG A 443 6.14 13.36 -1.78
CA ARG A 443 6.93 13.65 -0.57
C ARG A 443 8.23 14.40 -0.86
N MET A 444 8.69 14.38 -2.12
CA MET A 444 9.91 15.08 -2.54
C MET A 444 9.59 16.39 -3.29
N ASP A 445 8.33 16.81 -3.38
CA ASP A 445 7.91 17.99 -4.16
C ASP A 445 8.63 19.28 -3.74
N SER A 446 8.87 19.46 -2.44
CA SER A 446 9.54 20.65 -1.89
C SER A 446 11.01 20.80 -2.28
N TYR A 447 11.65 19.75 -2.80
CA TYR A 447 13.05 19.80 -3.21
C TYR A 447 13.23 20.11 -4.70
N VAL A 448 12.18 19.99 -5.53
CA VAL A 448 12.32 19.95 -6.99
C VAL A 448 12.85 21.26 -7.58
N ASP A 449 12.22 22.40 -7.30
CA ASP A 449 12.66 23.70 -7.86
C ASP A 449 14.11 24.04 -7.44
N LEU A 450 14.46 23.74 -6.19
CA LEU A 450 15.79 23.98 -5.65
C LEU A 450 16.85 23.08 -6.31
N LEU A 451 16.57 21.79 -6.48
CA LEU A 451 17.53 20.87 -7.10
C LEU A 451 17.69 21.17 -8.60
N GLN A 452 16.59 21.46 -9.29
CA GLN A 452 16.61 21.81 -10.72
C GLN A 452 17.33 23.12 -10.99
N SER A 453 17.21 24.13 -10.10
CA SER A 453 17.99 25.37 -10.23
C SER A 453 19.51 25.15 -10.12
N HIS A 454 19.94 23.99 -9.64
CA HIS A 454 21.34 23.56 -9.55
C HIS A 454 21.69 22.44 -10.54
N GLY A 455 20.82 22.16 -11.52
CA GLY A 455 21.01 21.17 -12.58
C GLY A 455 20.81 19.71 -12.16
N ALA A 456 20.29 19.46 -10.96
CA ALA A 456 19.97 18.12 -10.47
C ALA A 456 18.46 17.84 -10.58
N SER A 457 18.05 16.57 -10.52
CA SER A 457 16.63 16.19 -10.58
C SER A 457 15.89 16.70 -11.84
N MET A 458 16.63 16.86 -12.95
CA MET A 458 16.05 17.28 -14.23
C MET A 458 15.06 16.24 -14.76
N ILE A 459 15.33 14.96 -14.51
CA ILE A 459 14.40 13.86 -14.79
C ILE A 459 14.16 13.13 -13.48
N MET A 460 12.89 13.07 -13.07
CA MET A 460 12.45 12.41 -11.84
C MET A 460 11.65 11.18 -12.21
N LEU A 461 11.89 10.05 -11.52
CA LEU A 461 11.15 8.80 -11.72
C LEU A 461 10.56 8.35 -10.39
N ALA A 462 9.25 8.14 -10.32
CA ALA A 462 8.58 7.73 -9.08
C ALA A 462 7.13 7.29 -9.38
N LYS A 463 6.25 7.24 -8.37
CA LYS A 463 4.81 6.97 -8.55
C LYS A 463 3.92 8.03 -7.91
N GLY A 464 2.70 8.15 -8.45
CA GLY A 464 1.64 9.02 -7.92
C GLY A 464 1.61 10.41 -8.54
N ASN A 465 0.46 11.07 -8.43
CA ASN A 465 0.31 12.48 -8.78
C ASN A 465 1.13 13.40 -7.86
N ARG A 466 1.53 14.57 -8.39
CA ARG A 466 2.36 15.57 -7.70
C ARG A 466 1.62 16.90 -7.59
N SER A 467 2.15 17.80 -6.79
CA SER A 467 1.60 19.15 -6.63
C SER A 467 2.00 20.08 -7.79
N GLN A 468 1.26 21.18 -7.95
CA GLN A 468 1.47 22.18 -9.01
C GLN A 468 2.91 22.73 -9.03
N GLN A 469 3.56 22.86 -7.86
CA GLN A 469 4.93 23.40 -7.78
C GLN A 469 5.93 22.59 -8.61
N VAL A 470 5.71 21.29 -8.80
CA VAL A 470 6.58 20.43 -9.61
C VAL A 470 6.36 20.69 -11.08
N THR A 471 5.11 20.88 -11.50
CA THR A 471 4.75 21.28 -12.87
C THR A 471 5.37 22.63 -13.22
N ASP A 472 5.29 23.60 -12.30
CA ASP A 472 5.87 24.92 -12.48
C ASP A 472 7.40 24.87 -12.54
N ALA A 473 8.04 24.06 -11.68
CA ALA A 473 9.49 23.85 -11.70
C ALA A 473 9.96 23.20 -13.00
N CYS A 474 9.28 22.14 -13.46
CA CYS A 474 9.60 21.47 -14.72
C CYS A 474 9.48 22.42 -15.92
N HIS A 475 8.44 23.25 -15.95
CA HIS A 475 8.27 24.26 -16.98
C HIS A 475 9.37 25.34 -16.92
N LYS A 476 9.74 25.78 -15.72
CA LYS A 476 10.75 26.83 -15.50
C LYS A 476 12.17 26.37 -15.90
N HIS A 477 12.53 25.13 -15.56
CA HIS A 477 13.90 24.62 -15.71
C HIS A 477 14.09 23.66 -16.89
N GLY A 478 13.00 23.23 -17.55
CA GLY A 478 13.05 22.23 -18.62
C GLY A 478 13.15 20.78 -18.11
N GLY A 479 12.52 20.50 -16.97
CA GLY A 479 12.54 19.18 -16.33
C GLY A 479 11.35 18.28 -16.70
N PHE A 480 11.41 17.01 -16.28
CA PHE A 480 10.36 16.01 -16.51
C PHE A 480 10.09 15.17 -15.26
N TYR A 481 8.82 14.80 -15.07
CA TYR A 481 8.43 13.74 -14.15
C TYR A 481 7.91 12.53 -14.92
N LEU A 482 8.58 11.40 -14.69
CA LEU A 482 8.24 10.10 -15.22
C LEU A 482 7.55 9.24 -14.13
N GLY A 483 6.37 8.72 -14.45
CA GLY A 483 5.63 7.80 -13.60
C GLY A 483 5.99 6.35 -13.90
N SER A 484 6.57 5.64 -12.94
CA SER A 484 6.65 4.18 -12.95
C SER A 484 5.41 3.58 -12.33
N ILE A 485 5.07 2.34 -12.71
CA ILE A 485 3.97 1.60 -12.10
C ILE A 485 4.33 1.33 -10.63
N GLY A 486 3.49 1.81 -9.71
CA GLY A 486 3.61 1.54 -8.29
C GLY A 486 3.05 0.18 -7.93
N GLY A 487 3.82 -0.64 -7.21
CA GLY A 487 3.41 -1.96 -6.73
C GLY A 487 4.19 -3.14 -7.29
N PRO A 488 4.43 -3.27 -8.62
CA PRO A 488 5.03 -4.48 -9.18
C PRO A 488 6.57 -4.47 -9.02
N ALA A 489 7.05 -4.56 -7.78
CA ALA A 489 8.46 -4.40 -7.43
C ALA A 489 9.33 -5.62 -7.75
N ALA A 490 8.78 -6.82 -7.62
CA ALA A 490 9.49 -8.07 -7.90
C ALA A 490 9.74 -8.25 -9.40
N VAL A 491 8.76 -7.90 -10.24
CA VAL A 491 8.94 -7.97 -11.71
C VAL A 491 9.95 -6.94 -12.20
N LEU A 492 9.99 -5.73 -11.62
CA LEU A 492 11.01 -4.73 -11.94
C LEU A 492 12.42 -5.23 -11.54
N ALA A 493 12.54 -5.81 -10.34
CA ALA A 493 13.81 -6.37 -9.86
C ALA A 493 14.31 -7.52 -10.74
N GLN A 494 13.42 -8.43 -11.14
CA GLN A 494 13.81 -9.59 -11.94
C GLN A 494 14.10 -9.25 -13.40
N ASN A 495 13.30 -8.39 -14.01
CA ASN A 495 13.34 -8.19 -15.46
C ASN A 495 14.12 -6.95 -15.86
N SER A 496 14.01 -5.85 -15.09
CA SER A 496 14.52 -4.55 -15.51
C SER A 496 15.82 -4.14 -14.83
N ILE A 497 16.04 -4.48 -13.57
CA ILE A 497 17.23 -4.03 -12.82
C ILE A 497 18.37 -5.02 -13.00
N LYS A 498 19.53 -4.53 -13.47
CA LYS A 498 20.70 -5.36 -13.80
C LYS A 498 21.84 -5.24 -12.79
N SER A 499 21.89 -4.15 -12.04
CA SER A 499 22.84 -3.96 -10.94
C SER A 499 22.28 -2.98 -9.90
N LEU A 500 22.81 -3.06 -8.68
CA LEU A 500 22.51 -2.17 -7.56
C LEU A 500 23.79 -1.90 -6.77
N GLU A 501 24.24 -0.64 -6.74
CA GLU A 501 25.45 -0.20 -6.05
C GLU A 501 25.11 0.93 -5.07
N CYS A 502 25.56 0.84 -3.81
CA CYS A 502 25.43 1.94 -2.85
C CYS A 502 26.54 2.97 -3.11
N VAL A 503 26.17 4.20 -3.46
CA VAL A 503 27.14 5.25 -3.84
C VAL A 503 27.33 6.34 -2.77
N ALA A 504 26.36 6.54 -1.87
CA ALA A 504 26.52 7.44 -0.74
C ALA A 504 25.57 7.09 0.42
N TYR A 505 25.98 7.47 1.64
CA TYR A 505 25.22 7.35 2.88
C TYR A 505 24.78 5.90 3.22
N PRO A 506 25.69 4.91 3.22
CA PRO A 506 25.35 3.51 3.52
C PRO A 506 24.72 3.32 4.90
N GLU A 507 25.00 4.21 5.85
CA GLU A 507 24.40 4.23 7.19
C GLU A 507 22.88 4.43 7.20
N LEU A 508 22.30 4.93 6.10
CA LEU A 508 20.86 5.13 5.93
C LEU A 508 20.12 3.84 5.50
N GLY A 509 20.83 2.73 5.29
CA GLY A 509 20.26 1.47 4.85
C GLY A 509 19.49 1.62 3.54
N MET A 510 18.20 1.26 3.52
CA MET A 510 17.38 1.34 2.31
C MET A 510 17.15 2.77 1.78
N GLU A 511 17.46 3.81 2.57
CA GLU A 511 17.37 5.22 2.16
C GLU A 511 18.71 5.82 1.68
N ALA A 512 19.77 5.01 1.61
CA ALA A 512 21.03 5.41 0.99
C ALA A 512 20.82 5.87 -0.47
N ILE A 513 21.84 6.53 -1.04
CA ILE A 513 21.84 6.81 -2.47
C ILE A 513 22.42 5.60 -3.19
N TRP A 514 21.68 5.09 -4.16
CA TRP A 514 22.09 3.96 -4.98
C TRP A 514 22.28 4.37 -6.44
N LYS A 515 23.06 3.58 -7.16
CA LYS A 515 23.17 3.61 -8.61
C LYS A 515 22.69 2.26 -9.14
N ILE A 516 21.79 2.30 -10.11
CA ILE A 516 21.26 1.10 -10.77
C ILE A 516 21.47 1.20 -12.28
N GLU A 517 21.76 0.06 -12.91
CA GLU A 517 21.59 -0.11 -14.35
C GLU A 517 20.25 -0.77 -14.62
N VAL A 518 19.48 -0.20 -15.56
CA VAL A 518 18.19 -0.74 -15.97
C VAL A 518 18.11 -1.03 -17.46
N GLU A 519 17.34 -2.04 -17.81
CA GLU A 519 16.92 -2.33 -19.18
C GLU A 519 15.40 -2.46 -19.23
N ASN A 520 14.80 -1.92 -20.29
CA ASN A 520 13.36 -1.96 -20.51
C ASN A 520 12.53 -1.54 -19.27
N PHE A 521 12.96 -0.49 -18.57
CA PHE A 521 12.25 -0.03 -17.38
C PHE A 521 11.00 0.77 -17.79
N PRO A 522 9.79 0.35 -17.40
CA PRO A 522 8.56 0.99 -17.86
C PRO A 522 8.30 2.31 -17.11
N ALA A 523 7.98 3.35 -17.87
CA ALA A 523 7.56 4.63 -17.32
C ALA A 523 6.57 5.38 -18.23
N PHE A 524 5.94 6.43 -17.72
CA PHE A 524 5.06 7.33 -18.46
C PHE A 524 5.50 8.78 -18.25
N ILE A 525 5.45 9.63 -19.27
CA ILE A 525 5.61 11.08 -19.07
C ILE A 525 4.37 11.60 -18.35
N LEU A 526 4.51 12.07 -17.11
CA LEU A 526 3.41 12.59 -16.31
C LEU A 526 3.43 14.11 -16.19
N VAL A 527 4.61 14.71 -16.13
CA VAL A 527 4.82 16.15 -16.26
C VAL A 527 5.89 16.39 -17.29
N ASP A 528 5.65 17.35 -18.19
CA ASP A 528 6.60 17.77 -19.21
C ASP A 528 7.24 19.14 -18.91
N ASP A 529 8.18 19.51 -19.76
CA ASP A 529 8.92 20.78 -19.75
C ASP A 529 8.09 21.98 -20.24
N LYS A 530 6.77 21.81 -20.47
CA LYS A 530 5.87 22.81 -21.06
C LYS A 530 4.73 23.19 -20.13
N GLY A 531 4.75 22.68 -18.89
CA GLY A 531 3.72 22.92 -17.88
C GLY A 531 2.49 22.04 -18.03
N ASN A 532 2.56 20.93 -18.78
CA ASN A 532 1.47 19.96 -18.84
C ASN A 532 1.59 18.92 -17.73
N ASP A 533 0.46 18.56 -17.12
CA ASP A 533 0.33 17.48 -16.14
C ASP A 533 -0.79 16.52 -16.57
N PHE A 534 -0.43 15.24 -16.68
CA PHE A 534 -1.33 14.15 -17.03
C PHE A 534 -2.60 14.12 -16.15
N PHE A 535 -2.46 14.24 -14.84
CA PHE A 535 -3.59 14.12 -13.90
C PHE A 535 -4.50 15.36 -13.94
N GLN A 536 -3.93 16.55 -14.20
CA GLN A 536 -4.73 17.75 -14.40
C GLN A 536 -5.56 17.68 -15.68
N GLN A 537 -5.02 17.07 -16.75
CA GLN A 537 -5.79 16.86 -17.96
C GLN A 537 -7.01 15.96 -17.73
N ILE A 538 -6.89 14.93 -16.87
CA ILE A 538 -8.03 14.09 -16.45
C ILE A 538 -9.07 14.92 -15.69
N GLN A 539 -8.62 15.71 -14.71
CA GLN A 539 -9.50 16.56 -13.91
C GLN A 539 -10.25 17.58 -14.78
N ASN A 540 -9.54 18.26 -15.68
CA ASN A 540 -10.11 19.27 -16.56
C ASN A 540 -11.15 18.69 -17.55
N LYS A 541 -10.91 17.48 -18.07
CA LYS A 541 -11.87 16.78 -18.94
C LYS A 541 -13.18 16.47 -18.20
N GLN A 542 -13.12 16.12 -16.92
CA GLN A 542 -14.31 15.86 -16.11
C GLN A 542 -15.08 17.13 -15.74
N CYS A 543 -14.39 18.19 -15.35
CA CYS A 543 -15.04 19.47 -15.03
C CYS A 543 -15.82 20.04 -16.24
N LYS A 544 -15.30 19.89 -17.47
CA LYS A 544 -16.03 20.28 -18.69
C LYS A 544 -17.31 19.46 -18.93
N GLY A 545 -17.35 18.20 -18.50
CA GLY A 545 -18.54 17.36 -18.55
C GLY A 545 -19.58 17.70 -17.47
N CYS A 546 -19.17 18.31 -16.35
CA CYS A 546 -20.09 18.75 -15.29
C CYS A 546 -20.87 20.02 -15.65
N SER A 547 -20.34 20.89 -16.53
CA SER A 547 -21.05 22.08 -17.02
C SER A 547 -22.12 21.81 -18.09
N GLN A 548 -22.40 20.54 -18.41
CA GLN A 548 -23.42 20.14 -19.39
C GLN A 548 -24.48 19.18 -18.84
N ARG A 549 -24.71 19.13 -17.52
CA ARG A 549 -25.84 18.38 -16.94
C ARG A 549 -26.71 19.25 -16.04
#